data_AF-A0A7X6PI65-F1
#
_entry.id   AF-A0A7X6PI65-F1
#
_cell.length_a   1.000
_cell.length_b   1.000
_cell.length_c   1.000
_cell.angle_alpha   90.00
_cell.angle_beta   90.00
_cell.angle_gamma   90.00
#
_symmetry.space_group_name_H-M   'P 1'
#
loop_
_entity.id
_entity.type
_entity.pdbx_description
1 polymer ?
#
loop_
_entity_poly.entity_id
_entity_poly.type
_entity_poly.pdbx_seq_one_letter_code
_entity_poly.pdbx_strand_id
1 'polypeptide(L)' 'KELKHPNPKKSIKLPDRYLYTNSRELEAETVSYLICSRLGIQTQAAQYIAGYLTGEDAIKNFSVDFVIKVADKIESCFVY' A
#
# COMPACT_ATOMS: atom_id res chain seq x y z
N LYS A 1 -34.95 -18.01 6.32
CA LYS A 1 -33.94 -17.30 7.17
C LYS A 1 -33.08 -16.50 6.19
N GLU A 2 -33.44 -15.24 5.95
CA GLU A 2 -32.80 -14.42 4.93
C GLU A 2 -31.42 -13.96 5.43
N LEU A 3 -30.39 -14.18 4.60
CA LEU A 3 -29.03 -13.72 4.89
C LEU A 3 -28.99 -12.21 4.65
N LYS A 4 -28.99 -11.43 5.73
CA LYS A 4 -28.69 -9.99 5.66
C LYS A 4 -27.28 -9.82 5.11
N HIS A 5 -27.19 -9.34 3.89
CA HIS A 5 -25.98 -8.90 3.21
C HIS A 5 -25.23 -7.93 4.15
N PRO A 6 -24.01 -8.24 4.61
CA PRO A 6 -23.29 -7.37 5.51
C PRO A 6 -22.84 -6.12 4.73
N ASN A 7 -23.28 -4.96 5.22
CA ASN A 7 -22.78 -3.59 5.02
C ASN A 7 -22.36 -3.19 3.58
N PRO A 8 -22.96 -2.16 2.94
CA PRO A 8 -22.52 -1.74 1.61
C PRO A 8 -21.02 -1.48 1.63
N LYS A 9 -20.28 -2.18 0.75
CA LYS A 9 -18.83 -2.06 0.56
C LYS A 9 -18.44 -0.59 0.71
N LYS A 10 -17.71 -0.27 1.78
CA LYS A 10 -17.23 1.09 2.04
C LYS A 10 -16.22 1.40 0.94
N SER A 11 -16.66 2.07 -0.13
CA SER A 11 -15.79 2.43 -1.24
C SER A 11 -14.71 3.38 -0.76
N ILE A 12 -13.48 2.91 -0.73
CA ILE A 12 -12.32 3.71 -0.31
C ILE A 12 -12.00 4.65 -1.46
N LYS A 13 -12.24 5.95 -1.27
CA LYS A 13 -11.78 6.98 -2.21
C LYS A 13 -10.34 7.33 -1.88
N LEU A 14 -9.43 6.96 -2.78
CA LEU A 14 -8.05 7.44 -2.78
C LEU A 14 -7.97 8.66 -3.72
N PRO A 15 -7.22 9.71 -3.38
CA PRO A 15 -6.94 10.80 -4.30
C PRO A 15 -6.27 10.26 -5.56
N ASP A 16 -6.79 10.67 -6.72
CA ASP A 16 -6.21 10.31 -8.00
C ASP A 16 -4.93 11.14 -8.22
N ARG A 17 -3.82 10.44 -8.44
CA ARG A 17 -2.49 11.02 -8.62
C ARG A 17 -1.86 10.39 -9.85
N TYR A 18 -1.37 11.22 -10.76
CA TYR A 18 -0.54 10.72 -11.85
C TYR A 18 0.83 10.34 -11.30
N LEU A 19 1.20 9.06 -11.49
CA LEU A 19 2.48 8.51 -11.07
C LEU A 19 3.04 7.64 -12.19
N TYR A 20 4.35 7.73 -12.40
CA TYR A 20 5.06 6.78 -13.27
C TYR A 20 4.95 5.37 -12.69
N THR A 21 4.98 4.36 -13.57
CA THR A 21 4.82 2.95 -13.18
C THR A 21 5.75 2.55 -12.03
N ASN A 22 7.03 2.90 -12.10
CA ASN A 22 8.00 2.57 -11.05
C ASN A 22 7.67 3.22 -9.71
N SER A 23 7.18 4.45 -9.69
CA SER A 23 6.76 5.12 -8.45
C SER A 23 5.49 4.49 -7.86
N ARG A 24 4.55 4.05 -8.71
CA ARG A 24 3.35 3.31 -8.26
C ARG A 24 3.71 1.98 -7.63
N GLU A 25 4.58 1.23 -8.29
CA GLU A 25 5.08 -0.06 -7.78
C GLU A 25 5.86 0.14 -6.48
N LEU A 26 6.75 1.14 -6.41
CA LEU A 26 7.49 1.45 -5.19
C LEU A 26 6.56 1.82 -4.02
N GLU A 27 5.54 2.67 -4.24
CA GLU A 27 4.54 2.97 -3.21
C GLU A 27 3.78 1.71 -2.76
N ALA A 28 3.35 0.86 -3.70
CA ALA A 28 2.64 -0.37 -3.41
C ALA A 28 3.49 -1.40 -2.64
N GLU A 29 4.74 -1.62 -3.07
CA GLU A 29 5.68 -2.51 -2.40
C GLU A 29 6.02 -2.00 -0.99
N THR A 30 6.15 -0.68 -0.81
CA THR A 30 6.38 -0.11 0.52
C THR A 30 5.19 -0.33 1.46
N VAL A 31 3.95 -0.17 0.96
CA VAL A 31 2.74 -0.50 1.73
C VAL A 31 2.73 -1.98 2.14
N SER A 32 2.99 -2.87 1.19
CA SER A 32 3.08 -4.32 1.42
C SER A 32 4.13 -4.65 2.48
N TYR A 33 5.32 -4.07 2.36
CA TYR A 33 6.41 -4.24 3.32
C TYR A 33 6.00 -3.83 4.74
N LEU A 34 5.40 -2.65 4.91
CA LEU A 34 5.01 -2.14 6.23
C LEU A 34 4.01 -3.07 6.93
N ILE A 35 2.95 -3.48 6.23
CA ILE A 35 1.90 -4.34 6.79
C ILE A 35 2.45 -5.74 7.07
N CYS A 36 3.13 -6.35 6.11
CA CYS A 36 3.71 -7.68 6.29
C CYS A 36 4.72 -7.70 7.43
N SER A 37 5.61 -6.70 7.50
CA SER A 37 6.59 -6.57 8.58
C SER A 37 5.91 -6.45 9.95
N ARG A 38 4.87 -5.63 10.07
CA ARG A 38 4.10 -5.47 11.32
C ARG A 38 3.44 -6.78 11.78
N LEU A 39 2.94 -7.58 10.83
CA LEU A 39 2.29 -8.86 11.09
C LEU A 39 3.27 -10.04 11.26
N GLY A 40 4.59 -9.81 11.12
CA GLY A 40 5.59 -10.88 11.15
C GLY A 40 5.57 -11.79 9.91
N ILE A 41 4.95 -11.35 8.82
CA ILE A 41 4.86 -12.07 7.56
C ILE A 41 6.12 -11.78 6.72
N GLN A 42 6.80 -12.83 6.31
CA GLN A 42 7.95 -12.72 5.41
C GLN A 42 7.49 -12.27 4.02
N THR A 43 8.18 -11.27 3.46
CA THR A 43 7.85 -10.68 2.15
C THR A 43 9.11 -10.38 1.36
N GLN A 44 9.01 -10.44 0.03
CA GLN A 44 10.08 -10.03 -0.88
C GLN A 44 10.09 -8.52 -1.18
N ALA A 45 9.13 -7.77 -0.62
CA ALA A 45 8.99 -6.34 -0.87
C ALA A 45 10.27 -5.56 -0.55
N ALA A 46 11.03 -5.97 0.47
CA ALA A 46 12.32 -5.34 0.81
C ALA A 46 13.34 -5.41 -0.34
N GLN A 47 13.45 -6.55 -1.02
CA GLN A 47 14.34 -6.71 -2.18
C GLN A 47 13.89 -5.82 -3.35
N TYR A 48 12.59 -5.76 -3.62
CA TYR A 48 12.05 -4.91 -4.69
C TYR A 48 12.27 -3.43 -4.40
N ILE A 49 11.99 -2.96 -3.18
CA ILE A 49 12.25 -1.58 -2.74
C ILE A 49 13.72 -1.22 -2.96
N ALA A 50 14.65 -2.09 -2.54
CA ALA A 50 16.08 -1.86 -2.74
C ALA A 50 16.45 -1.70 -4.23
N GLY A 51 15.78 -2.43 -5.13
CA GLY A 51 15.94 -2.28 -6.58
C GLY A 51 15.57 -0.88 -7.07
N TYR A 52 14.48 -0.29 -6.57
CA TYR A 52 14.04 1.04 -6.97
C TYR A 52 14.93 2.18 -6.43
N LEU A 53 15.68 1.96 -5.33
CA LEU A 53 16.60 2.97 -4.78
C LEU A 53 17.77 3.30 -5.72
N THR A 54 18.03 2.44 -6.71
CA THR A 54 19.11 2.65 -7.69
C THR A 54 18.72 3.59 -8.84
N GLY A 55 17.43 3.90 -9.00
CA GLY A 55 16.92 4.80 -10.05
C GLY A 55 16.34 6.09 -9.49
N GLU A 56 16.84 7.26 -9.94
CA GLU A 56 16.41 8.57 -9.41
C GLU A 56 14.90 8.87 -9.61
N ASP A 57 14.29 8.34 -10.67
CA ASP A 57 12.94 8.75 -11.06
C ASP A 57 11.83 8.11 -10.22
N ALA A 58 12.08 6.94 -9.63
CA ALA A 58 11.11 6.27 -8.77
C ALA A 58 10.90 7.05 -7.46
N ILE A 59 11.98 7.59 -6.91
CA ILE A 59 11.99 8.33 -5.63
C ILE A 59 11.34 9.71 -5.77
N LYS A 60 11.55 10.41 -6.89
CA LYS A 60 11.07 11.80 -7.09
C LYS A 60 9.55 11.96 -6.86
N ASN A 61 8.76 10.95 -7.19
CA ASN A 61 7.30 11.01 -7.08
C ASN A 61 6.73 10.17 -5.92
N PHE A 62 7.59 9.56 -5.12
CA PHE A 62 7.20 8.71 -3.99
C PHE A 62 6.64 9.55 -2.83
N SER A 63 5.45 9.18 -2.34
CA SER A 63 4.82 9.84 -1.20
C SER A 63 4.78 8.94 0.03
N VAL A 64 5.65 9.23 1.00
CA VAL A 64 5.64 8.57 2.33
C VAL A 64 4.30 8.75 3.03
N ASP A 65 3.74 9.96 3.00
CA ASP A 65 2.43 10.26 3.62
C ASP A 65 1.31 9.39 3.05
N PHE A 66 1.29 9.21 1.73
CA PHE A 66 0.29 8.38 1.07
C PHE A 66 0.45 6.91 1.46
N VAL A 67 1.68 6.39 1.44
CA VAL A 67 2.01 5.02 1.85
C VAL A 67 1.54 4.74 3.28
N ILE A 68 1.85 5.62 4.24
CA ILE A 68 1.43 5.44 5.64
C ILE A 68 -0.09 5.46 5.77
N LYS A 69 -0.78 6.41 5.13
CA LYS A 69 -2.25 6.51 5.18
C LYS A 69 -2.93 5.29 4.57
N VAL A 70 -2.37 4.73 3.51
CA VAL A 70 -2.92 3.53 2.87
C VAL A 70 -2.67 2.30 3.75
N ALA A 71 -1.47 2.16 4.31
CA ALA A 71 -1.15 1.06 5.23
C ALA A 71 -2.09 1.06 6.45
N ASP A 72 -2.23 2.21 7.14
CA ASP A 72 -3.13 2.39 8.28
C ASP A 72 -4.59 2.04 7.92
N LYS A 73 -5.08 2.48 6.76
CA LYS A 73 -6.43 2.15 6.29
C LYS A 73 -6.62 0.66 6.02
N ILE A 74 -5.63 -0.02 5.44
CA ILE A 74 -5.72 -1.47 5.18
C ILE A 74 -5.74 -2.21 6.53
N GLU A 75 -4.84 -1.86 7.45
CA GLU A 75 -4.83 -2.46 8.79
C GLU A 75 -6.18 -2.25 9.50
N SER A 76 -6.73 -1.03 9.47
CA SER A 76 -8.05 -0.72 10.04
C SER A 76 -9.24 -1.41 9.34
N CYS A 77 -9.08 -1.92 8.12
CA CYS A 77 -10.17 -2.60 7.40
C CYS A 77 -10.15 -4.12 7.58
N PHE A 78 -8.97 -4.70 7.83
CA PHE A 78 -8.77 -6.15 7.74
C PHE A 78 -8.10 -6.78 8.97
N VAL A 79 -7.38 -6.00 9.77
CA VAL A 79 -6.56 -6.51 10.89
C VAL A 79 -7.22 -6.24 12.24
N TYR A 80 -7.81 -5.05 12.40
CA TYR A 80 -8.52 -4.60 13.61
C TYR A 80 -10.01 -4.39 13.32
#